data_AF-I7G4X5-F1
#
_entry.id   AF-I7G4X5-F1
#
_cell.length_a   1.000
_cell.length_b   1.000
_cell.length_c   1.000
_cell.angle_alpha   90.00
_cell.angle_beta   90.00
_cell.angle_gamma   90.00
#
_symmetry.space_group_name_H-M   'P 1'
#
loop_
_entity.id
_entity.type
_entity.pdbx_description
1 polymer ?
#
loop_
_entity_poly.entity_id
_entity_poly.type
_entity_poly.pdbx_seq_one_letter_code
_entity_poly.pdbx_strand_id
1 'polypeptide(L)'
;MELLLGHKEARQRCQRAGGAVLSILDEMENVFVWEHLQSYEGQSRGAWLGMNFNPKGGTLVWQDNTAVNYSNWGPPGLGPSMLSHNSCYWIQSNSGLWRPGACTNVTMGVVCKLPRAEQSSFSPSALPENPAALVVVLMAVLLLLALLTAALILYRRRQSIERGAFEGARYSRSSSSPTEATEKNILVSDMEMNEQQE
;
A
#
# COMPACT_ATOMS: atom_id res chain seq x y z
N MET A 1 6.24 1.20 -18.58
CA MET A 1 6.83 -0.13 -18.27
C MET A 1 6.41 -1.05 -19.40
N GLU A 2 7.28 -1.18 -20.40
CA GLU A 2 7.03 -1.99 -21.61
C GLU A 2 7.18 -3.47 -21.23
N LEU A 3 6.09 -4.24 -21.27
CA LEU A 3 6.10 -5.67 -20.96
C LEU A 3 6.07 -6.48 -22.24
N LEU A 4 7.20 -6.45 -22.92
CA LEU A 4 7.58 -7.37 -23.97
C LEU A 4 7.86 -8.74 -23.33
N LEU A 5 7.06 -9.75 -23.67
CA LEU A 5 7.07 -11.06 -23.00
C LEU A 5 6.94 -12.18 -24.03
N GLY A 6 7.53 -13.34 -23.71
CA GLY A 6 7.20 -14.59 -24.40
C GLY A 6 5.78 -15.04 -24.05
N HIS A 7 5.19 -15.89 -24.88
CA HIS A 7 3.79 -16.32 -24.71
C HIS A 7 3.56 -17.04 -23.37
N LYS A 8 4.55 -17.81 -22.90
CA LYS A 8 4.48 -18.53 -21.62
C LYS A 8 4.49 -17.56 -20.43
N GLU A 9 5.39 -16.58 -20.45
CA GLU A 9 5.51 -15.55 -19.41
C GLU A 9 4.27 -14.65 -19.38
N ALA A 10 3.75 -14.28 -20.56
CA ALA A 10 2.49 -13.56 -20.71
C ALA A 10 1.34 -14.32 -20.02
N ARG A 11 1.24 -15.63 -20.24
CA ARG A 11 0.24 -16.48 -19.60
C ARG A 11 0.35 -16.51 -18.09
N GLN A 12 1.56 -16.72 -17.57
CA GLN A 12 1.81 -16.70 -16.13
C GLN A 12 1.49 -15.34 -15.50
N ARG A 13 1.72 -14.25 -16.24
CA ARG A 13 1.43 -12.90 -15.76
C ARG A 13 -0.08 -12.67 -15.64
N CYS A 14 -0.87 -13.05 -16.64
CA CYS A 14 -2.32 -12.93 -16.57
C CYS A 14 -2.93 -13.83 -15.50
N GLN A 15 -2.43 -15.07 -15.36
CA GLN A 15 -2.87 -15.98 -14.31
C GLN A 15 -2.65 -15.41 -12.91
N ARG A 16 -1.48 -14.78 -12.67
CA ARG A 16 -1.20 -14.08 -11.40
C ARG A 16 -2.11 -12.88 -11.15
N ALA A 17 -2.66 -12.29 -12.20
CA ALA A 17 -3.65 -11.21 -12.12
C ALA A 17 -5.10 -11.72 -12.01
N GLY A 18 -5.32 -13.04 -11.90
CA GLY A 18 -6.66 -13.63 -11.82
C GLY A 18 -7.41 -13.67 -13.16
N GLY A 19 -6.71 -13.54 -14.28
CA GLY A 19 -7.29 -13.56 -15.62
C GLY A 19 -6.59 -14.52 -16.58
N ALA A 20 -7.01 -14.48 -17.84
CA ALA A 20 -6.42 -15.22 -18.93
C ALA A 20 -5.75 -14.27 -19.94
N VAL A 21 -4.87 -14.79 -20.79
CA VAL A 21 -4.40 -14.00 -21.94
C VAL A 21 -5.59 -13.78 -22.88
N LEU A 22 -5.63 -12.60 -23.49
CA LEU A 22 -6.71 -12.11 -24.35
C LEU A 22 -7.38 -13.20 -25.22
N SER A 23 -8.70 -13.32 -25.07
CA SER A 23 -9.58 -13.99 -26.02
C SER A 23 -10.46 -12.96 -26.72
N ILE A 24 -10.80 -13.20 -27.99
CA ILE A 24 -11.62 -12.31 -28.81
C ILE A 24 -12.77 -13.14 -29.38
N LEU A 25 -13.99 -12.87 -28.93
CA LEU A 25 -15.16 -13.70 -29.21
C LEU A 25 -15.99 -13.20 -30.39
N ASP A 26 -15.87 -11.92 -30.74
CA ASP A 26 -16.60 -11.29 -31.84
C ASP A 26 -15.81 -10.13 -32.47
N GLU A 27 -16.37 -9.58 -33.55
CA GLU A 27 -15.77 -8.48 -34.30
C GLU A 27 -15.68 -7.19 -33.49
N MET A 28 -16.68 -6.89 -32.66
CA MET A 28 -16.67 -5.66 -31.84
C MET A 28 -15.55 -5.72 -30.80
N GLU A 29 -15.33 -6.88 -30.19
CA GLU A 29 -14.21 -7.11 -29.28
C GLU A 29 -12.87 -6.98 -30.01
N ASN A 30 -12.77 -7.47 -31.25
CA ASN A 30 -11.54 -7.30 -32.05
C ASN A 30 -11.22 -5.83 -32.33
N VAL A 31 -12.22 -5.06 -32.75
CA VAL A 31 -12.09 -3.61 -33.00
C VAL A 31 -11.72 -2.89 -31.73
N PHE A 32 -12.43 -3.15 -30.61
CA PHE A 32 -12.12 -2.56 -29.31
C PHE A 32 -10.66 -2.80 -28.91
N VAL A 33 -10.19 -4.05 -28.99
CA VAL A 33 -8.78 -4.37 -28.68
C VAL A 33 -7.84 -3.63 -29.61
N TRP A 34 -8.09 -3.66 -30.91
CA TRP A 34 -7.22 -3.06 -31.91
C TRP A 34 -7.06 -1.55 -31.71
N GLU A 35 -8.16 -0.82 -31.50
CA GLU A 35 -8.13 0.62 -31.22
C GLU A 35 -7.26 0.96 -30.01
N HIS A 36 -7.31 0.14 -28.95
CA HIS A 36 -6.47 0.34 -27.78
C HIS A 36 -5.02 -0.06 -28.01
N LEU A 37 -4.74 -1.02 -28.90
CA LEU A 37 -3.37 -1.41 -29.24
C LEU A 37 -2.64 -0.35 -30.08
N GLN A 38 -3.35 0.45 -30.86
CA GLN A 38 -2.74 1.50 -31.69
C GLN A 38 -1.96 2.52 -30.85
N SER A 39 -2.42 2.86 -29.63
CA SER A 39 -1.66 3.76 -28.75
C SER A 39 -0.32 3.20 -28.27
N TYR A 40 -0.08 1.89 -28.49
CA TYR A 40 1.14 1.18 -28.09
C TYR A 40 1.96 0.70 -29.31
N GLU A 41 1.63 1.09 -30.53
CA GLU A 41 2.29 0.61 -31.75
C GLU A 41 3.82 0.88 -31.77
N GLY A 42 4.26 1.98 -31.15
CA GLY A 42 5.69 2.28 -31.00
C GLY A 42 6.45 1.40 -30.00
N GLN A 43 5.73 0.67 -29.13
CA GLN A 43 6.29 -0.11 -28.02
C GLN A 43 6.20 -1.61 -28.27
N SER A 44 5.12 -2.07 -28.92
CA SER A 44 4.96 -3.47 -29.32
C SER A 44 4.33 -3.59 -30.70
N ARG A 45 4.64 -4.69 -31.38
CA ARG A 45 4.01 -5.02 -32.67
C ARG A 45 2.55 -5.44 -32.55
N GLY A 46 2.05 -5.57 -31.32
CA GLY A 46 0.78 -6.22 -31.03
C GLY A 46 0.73 -6.86 -29.65
N ALA A 47 -0.24 -7.76 -29.48
CA ALA A 47 -0.45 -8.49 -28.24
C ALA A 47 -0.68 -9.99 -28.47
N TRP A 48 -0.22 -10.80 -27.52
CA TRP A 48 -0.49 -12.24 -27.52
C TRP A 48 -1.98 -12.55 -27.39
N LEU A 49 -2.43 -13.56 -28.14
CA LEU A 49 -3.73 -14.19 -27.99
C LEU A 49 -3.61 -15.47 -27.17
N GLY A 50 -4.64 -15.74 -26.36
CA GLY A 50 -4.67 -16.84 -25.41
C GLY A 50 -4.97 -18.22 -26.00
N MET A 51 -5.17 -18.34 -27.31
CA MET A 51 -5.54 -19.61 -27.96
C MET A 51 -4.37 -20.59 -28.09
N ASN A 52 -4.70 -21.88 -28.16
CA ASN A 52 -3.78 -22.97 -28.50
C ASN A 52 -4.45 -23.93 -29.51
N PHE A 53 -3.62 -24.75 -30.17
CA PHE A 53 -4.12 -25.76 -31.10
C PHE A 53 -4.43 -27.06 -30.36
N ASN A 54 -5.65 -27.57 -30.50
CA ASN A 54 -6.07 -28.86 -29.98
C ASN A 54 -5.87 -29.95 -31.05
N PRO A 55 -4.86 -30.83 -30.93
CA PRO A 55 -4.57 -31.82 -31.96
C PRO A 55 -5.64 -32.91 -32.10
N LYS A 56 -6.47 -33.14 -31.07
CA LYS A 56 -7.56 -34.13 -31.14
C LYS A 56 -8.73 -33.63 -31.99
N GLY A 57 -9.02 -32.34 -31.91
CA GLY A 57 -10.09 -31.69 -32.67
C GLY A 57 -9.65 -31.08 -33.99
N GLY A 58 -8.33 -30.88 -34.18
CA GLY A 58 -7.80 -30.16 -35.34
C GLY A 58 -8.17 -28.67 -35.35
N THR A 59 -8.55 -28.12 -34.20
CA THR A 59 -9.11 -26.77 -34.07
C THR A 59 -8.34 -25.93 -33.05
N LEU A 60 -8.48 -24.61 -33.15
CA LEU A 60 -8.04 -23.70 -32.11
C LEU A 60 -9.06 -23.64 -30.98
N VAL A 61 -8.56 -23.61 -29.76
CA VAL A 61 -9.37 -23.41 -28.55
C VAL A 61 -8.78 -22.29 -27.70
N TRP A 62 -9.63 -21.61 -26.96
CA TRP A 62 -9.24 -20.64 -25.94
C TRP A 62 -8.77 -21.35 -24.66
N GLN A 63 -8.25 -20.59 -23.68
CA GLN A 63 -7.71 -21.17 -22.43
C GLN A 63 -8.77 -21.87 -21.56
N ASP A 64 -10.04 -21.56 -21.77
CA ASP A 64 -11.20 -22.20 -21.14
C ASP A 64 -11.69 -23.44 -21.92
N ASN A 65 -10.92 -23.89 -22.92
CA ASN A 65 -11.24 -24.97 -23.85
C ASN A 65 -12.45 -24.73 -24.77
N THR A 66 -12.96 -23.50 -24.84
CA THR A 66 -13.99 -23.15 -25.82
C THR A 66 -13.39 -23.03 -27.22
N ALA A 67 -14.14 -23.43 -28.25
CA ALA A 67 -13.68 -23.35 -29.62
C ALA A 67 -13.56 -21.90 -30.09
N VAL A 68 -12.53 -21.60 -30.89
CA VAL A 68 -12.38 -20.29 -31.55
C VAL A 68 -13.37 -20.21 -32.71
N ASN A 69 -14.51 -19.55 -32.49
CA ASN A 69 -15.57 -19.38 -33.50
C ASN A 69 -15.39 -18.11 -34.35
N TYR A 70 -14.87 -17.04 -33.75
CA TYR A 70 -14.52 -15.80 -34.44
C TYR A 70 -13.02 -15.79 -34.75
N SER A 71 -12.64 -15.28 -35.92
CA SER A 71 -11.24 -15.04 -36.24
C SER A 71 -11.05 -13.91 -37.23
N ASN A 72 -9.91 -13.21 -37.12
CA ASN A 72 -9.56 -12.12 -38.01
C ASN A 72 -8.19 -12.33 -38.68
N TRP A 73 -8.04 -13.43 -39.43
CA TRP A 73 -6.79 -13.75 -40.14
C TRP A 73 -6.50 -12.87 -41.36
N GLY A 74 -7.47 -12.05 -41.78
CA GLY A 74 -7.40 -11.25 -43.01
C GLY A 74 -7.83 -12.04 -44.26
N PRO A 75 -7.32 -11.67 -45.45
CA PRO A 75 -7.74 -12.27 -46.72
C PRO A 75 -7.58 -13.81 -46.76
N PRO A 76 -8.41 -14.50 -47.57
CA PRO A 76 -8.35 -15.95 -47.70
C PRO A 76 -6.95 -16.43 -48.09
N GLY A 77 -6.44 -17.44 -47.39
CA GLY A 77 -5.09 -18.02 -47.59
C GLY A 77 -4.08 -17.72 -46.48
N LEU A 78 -4.33 -16.71 -45.64
CA LEU A 78 -3.52 -16.43 -44.43
C LEU A 78 -4.09 -17.09 -43.15
N GLY A 79 -5.19 -17.82 -43.29
CA GLY A 79 -5.94 -18.42 -42.19
C GLY A 79 -5.49 -19.84 -41.79
N PRO A 80 -6.45 -20.73 -41.44
CA PRO A 80 -6.21 -21.90 -40.60
C PRO A 80 -5.29 -23.01 -41.17
N SER A 81 -4.84 -22.89 -42.43
CA SER A 81 -3.86 -23.80 -43.04
C SER A 81 -2.47 -23.73 -42.41
N MET A 82 -2.18 -22.68 -41.62
CA MET A 82 -0.92 -22.47 -40.90
C MET A 82 -1.02 -22.81 -39.40
N LEU A 83 -2.12 -23.43 -38.96
CA LEU A 83 -2.31 -23.80 -37.55
C LEU A 83 -1.43 -24.99 -37.20
N SER A 84 -0.63 -24.82 -36.15
CA SER A 84 0.27 -25.84 -35.65
C SER A 84 0.25 -25.86 -34.12
N HIS A 85 0.51 -27.04 -33.55
CA HIS A 85 0.67 -27.21 -32.10
C HIS A 85 1.88 -26.45 -31.53
N ASN A 86 2.87 -26.13 -32.37
CA ASN A 86 4.08 -25.39 -31.97
C ASN A 86 4.00 -23.89 -32.26
N SER A 87 2.84 -23.40 -32.73
CA SER A 87 2.64 -21.99 -33.06
C SER A 87 1.84 -21.28 -31.98
N CYS A 88 2.22 -20.04 -31.71
CA CYS A 88 1.45 -19.11 -30.90
C CYS A 88 0.86 -18.02 -31.80
N TYR A 89 -0.18 -17.34 -31.31
CA TYR A 89 -0.97 -16.43 -32.11
C TYR A 89 -1.05 -15.07 -31.44
N TRP A 90 -1.06 -14.02 -32.24
CA TRP A 90 -1.04 -12.64 -31.76
C TRP A 90 -1.84 -11.75 -32.71
N ILE A 91 -2.35 -10.65 -32.16
CA ILE A 91 -3.05 -9.59 -32.90
C ILE A 91 -2.08 -8.45 -33.22
N GLN A 92 -2.07 -7.98 -34.46
CA GLN A 92 -1.23 -6.86 -34.90
C GLN A 92 -1.81 -5.53 -34.39
N SER A 93 -0.97 -4.65 -33.84
CA SER A 93 -1.39 -3.31 -33.37
C SER A 93 -1.83 -2.39 -34.50
N ASN A 94 -1.24 -2.53 -35.70
CA ASN A 94 -1.49 -1.63 -36.83
C ASN A 94 -2.72 -1.99 -37.68
N SER A 95 -3.13 -3.26 -37.70
CA SER A 95 -4.21 -3.74 -38.58
C SER A 95 -5.32 -4.52 -37.88
N GLY A 96 -5.12 -4.91 -36.61
CA GLY A 96 -6.07 -5.75 -35.88
C GLY A 96 -6.16 -7.19 -36.40
N LEU A 97 -5.32 -7.56 -37.38
CA LEU A 97 -5.27 -8.90 -37.95
C LEU A 97 -4.50 -9.87 -37.05
N TRP A 98 -4.84 -11.15 -37.13
CA TRP A 98 -4.20 -12.20 -36.36
C TRP A 98 -3.10 -12.86 -37.18
N ARG A 99 -2.00 -13.21 -36.52
CA ARG A 99 -0.84 -13.85 -37.16
C ARG A 99 -0.33 -15.00 -36.31
N PRO A 100 0.16 -16.08 -36.93
CA PRO A 100 0.98 -17.06 -36.23
C PRO A 100 2.37 -16.47 -35.93
N GLY A 101 3.04 -17.04 -34.95
CA GLY A 101 4.40 -16.66 -34.57
C GLY A 101 5.05 -17.71 -33.67
N ALA A 102 6.37 -17.61 -33.53
CA ALA A 102 7.11 -18.43 -32.58
C ALA A 102 6.73 -18.03 -31.14
N CYS A 103 6.40 -19.01 -30.30
CA CYS A 103 6.01 -18.78 -28.90
C CYS A 103 7.13 -18.15 -28.04
N THR A 104 8.38 -18.28 -28.48
CA THR A 104 9.59 -17.72 -27.86
C THR A 104 9.84 -16.26 -28.26
N ASN A 105 9.07 -15.71 -29.19
CA ASN A 105 9.21 -14.32 -29.59
C ASN A 105 8.84 -13.41 -28.41
N VAL A 106 9.63 -12.38 -28.14
CA VAL A 106 9.40 -11.45 -27.04
C VAL A 106 8.96 -10.06 -27.51
N THR A 107 8.74 -9.86 -28.81
CA THR A 107 8.38 -8.53 -29.40
C THR A 107 6.90 -8.15 -29.25
N MET A 108 6.12 -8.97 -28.56
CA MET A 108 4.68 -8.77 -28.35
C MET A 108 4.39 -8.36 -26.91
N GLY A 109 3.40 -7.49 -26.76
CA GLY A 109 2.83 -7.17 -25.46
C GLY A 109 1.87 -8.25 -24.96
N VAL A 110 1.31 -8.03 -23.77
CA VAL A 110 0.28 -8.89 -23.18
C VAL A 110 -0.93 -8.06 -22.78
N VAL A 111 -2.11 -8.55 -23.12
CA VAL A 111 -3.40 -8.06 -22.61
C VAL A 111 -4.06 -9.19 -21.84
N CYS A 112 -4.47 -8.92 -20.60
CA CYS A 112 -5.13 -9.89 -19.75
C CYS A 112 -6.64 -9.62 -19.73
N LYS A 113 -7.44 -10.63 -20.06
CA LYS A 113 -8.89 -10.59 -19.96
C LYS A 113 -9.28 -11.19 -18.61
N LEU A 114 -9.91 -10.39 -17.77
CA LEU A 114 -10.47 -10.83 -16.50
C LEU A 114 -11.95 -11.15 -16.68
N PRO A 115 -12.50 -12.12 -15.92
CA PRO A 115 -13.94 -12.26 -15.84
C PRO A 115 -14.52 -10.93 -15.34
N ARG A 116 -15.71 -10.57 -15.84
CA ARG A 116 -16.47 -9.51 -15.18
C ARG A 116 -16.60 -9.93 -13.73
N ALA A 117 -16.28 -9.03 -12.80
CA ALA A 117 -16.72 -9.22 -11.43
C ALA A 117 -18.23 -9.40 -11.52
N GLU A 118 -18.71 -10.63 -11.31
CA GLU A 118 -20.09 -10.83 -10.92
C GLU A 118 -20.31 -9.83 -9.80
N GLN A 119 -21.36 -9.02 -9.91
CA GLN A 119 -21.90 -8.35 -8.73
C GLN A 119 -22.53 -9.42 -7.82
N SER A 120 -21.76 -10.46 -7.49
CA SER A 120 -21.91 -11.21 -6.26
C SER A 120 -21.70 -10.17 -5.19
N SER A 121 -22.81 -9.60 -4.72
CA SER A 121 -22.97 -8.84 -3.48
C SER A 121 -21.67 -8.22 -2.98
N PHE A 122 -21.50 -6.91 -3.11
CA PHE A 122 -20.54 -6.17 -2.31
C PHE A 122 -20.62 -6.66 -0.85
N SER A 123 -19.75 -7.61 -0.48
CA SER A 123 -19.45 -7.94 0.89
C SER A 123 -18.10 -7.26 1.10
N PRO A 124 -18.07 -6.06 1.69
CA PRO A 124 -16.83 -5.39 2.02
C PRO A 124 -16.16 -6.14 3.18
N SER A 125 -15.64 -7.34 2.92
CA SER A 125 -14.88 -8.14 3.89
C SER A 125 -13.51 -8.46 3.30
N ALA A 126 -12.76 -7.39 2.99
CA ALA A 126 -11.30 -7.41 3.03
C ALA A 126 -10.79 -6.67 4.29
N LEU A 127 -11.59 -6.70 5.36
CA LEU A 127 -11.13 -6.42 6.72
C LEU A 127 -10.93 -7.79 7.38
N PRO A 128 -9.81 -8.03 8.10
CA PRO A 128 -9.62 -9.31 8.79
C PRO A 128 -10.75 -9.50 9.81
N GLU A 129 -11.73 -10.35 9.48
CA GLU A 129 -12.82 -10.77 10.36
C GLU A 129 -12.28 -11.69 11.46
N ASN A 130 -11.52 -11.11 12.38
CA ASN A 130 -11.32 -11.67 13.71
C ASN A 130 -11.88 -10.65 14.71
N PRO A 131 -13.14 -10.81 15.17
CA PRO A 131 -13.74 -9.87 16.14
C PRO A 131 -12.91 -9.78 17.42
N ALA A 132 -12.19 -10.86 17.77
CA ALA A 132 -11.24 -10.88 18.86
C ALA A 132 -10.05 -9.93 18.64
N ALA A 133 -9.51 -9.82 17.43
CA ALA A 133 -8.36 -8.97 17.15
C ALA A 133 -8.71 -7.48 17.26
N LEU A 134 -9.89 -7.09 16.77
CA LEU A 134 -10.38 -5.71 16.90
C LEU A 134 -10.63 -5.32 18.35
N VAL A 135 -11.25 -6.20 19.14
CA VAL A 135 -11.45 -5.97 20.57
C VAL A 135 -10.12 -5.85 21.29
N VAL A 136 -9.14 -6.71 21.00
CA VAL A 136 -7.79 -6.64 21.61
C VAL A 136 -7.09 -5.32 21.27
N VAL A 137 -7.16 -4.86 20.03
CA VAL A 137 -6.55 -3.58 19.61
C VAL A 137 -7.24 -2.40 20.28
N LEU A 138 -8.57 -2.37 20.32
CA LEU A 138 -9.32 -1.30 20.99
C LEU A 138 -9.03 -1.26 22.50
N MET A 139 -8.99 -2.42 23.15
CA MET A 139 -8.66 -2.52 24.57
C MET A 139 -7.22 -2.08 24.84
N ALA A 140 -6.27 -2.45 23.98
CA ALA A 140 -4.88 -2.00 24.10
C ALA A 140 -4.75 -0.47 23.95
N VAL A 141 -5.45 0.13 22.99
CA VAL A 141 -5.45 1.59 22.78
C VAL A 141 -6.07 2.32 23.98
N LEU A 142 -7.20 1.83 24.50
CA LEU A 142 -7.85 2.42 25.68
C LEU A 142 -6.95 2.34 26.92
N LEU A 143 -6.26 1.23 27.14
CA LEU A 143 -5.30 1.07 28.23
C LEU A 143 -4.13 2.05 28.09
N LEU A 144 -3.57 2.21 26.89
CA LEU A 144 -2.49 3.16 26.65
C LEU A 144 -2.91 4.60 26.92
N LEU A 145 -4.12 5.00 26.50
CA LEU A 145 -4.67 6.33 26.78
C LEU A 145 -4.91 6.55 28.27
N ALA A 146 -5.41 5.55 29.00
CA ALA A 146 -5.60 5.62 30.45
C ALA A 146 -4.25 5.78 31.19
N LEU A 147 -3.20 5.08 30.76
CA LEU A 147 -1.87 5.20 31.35
C LEU A 147 -1.24 6.57 31.07
N LEU A 148 -1.37 7.09 29.85
CA LEU A 148 -0.86 8.42 29.49
C LEU A 148 -1.58 9.53 30.26
N THR A 149 -2.91 9.43 30.39
CA THR A 149 -3.70 10.40 31.18
C THR A 149 -3.37 10.34 32.67
N ALA A 150 -3.24 9.15 33.25
CA ALA A 150 -2.80 8.98 34.63
C ALA A 150 -1.39 9.53 34.85
N ALA A 151 -0.43 9.24 33.95
CA ALA A 151 0.92 9.78 34.01
C ALA A 151 0.92 11.31 33.92
N LEU A 152 0.13 11.92 33.04
CA LEU A 152 -0.02 13.37 32.95
C LEU A 152 -0.64 13.97 34.22
N ILE A 153 -1.62 13.31 34.83
CA ILE A 153 -2.24 13.75 36.08
C ILE A 153 -1.22 13.67 37.22
N LEU A 154 -0.45 12.57 37.32
CA LEU A 154 0.60 12.42 38.33
C LEU A 154 1.73 13.42 38.11
N TYR A 155 2.11 13.68 36.86
CA TYR A 155 3.09 14.70 36.51
C TYR A 155 2.61 16.11 36.87
N ARG A 156 1.37 16.46 36.54
CA ARG A 156 0.75 17.74 36.93
C ARG A 156 0.59 17.87 38.44
N ARG A 157 0.21 16.80 39.13
CA ARG A 157 0.13 16.76 40.60
C ARG A 157 1.50 16.97 41.22
N ARG A 158 2.54 16.29 40.72
CA ARG A 158 3.92 16.46 41.20
C ARG A 158 4.42 17.88 40.94
N GLN A 159 4.18 18.44 39.76
CA GLN A 159 4.48 19.84 39.46
C GLN A 159 3.68 20.83 40.34
N SER A 160 2.42 20.52 40.66
CA SER A 160 1.60 21.34 41.55
C SER A 160 2.03 21.23 43.02
N ILE A 161 2.59 20.08 43.44
CA ILE A 161 3.18 19.92 44.77
C ILE A 161 4.49 20.70 44.86
N GLU A 162 5.32 20.67 43.81
CA GLU A 162 6.54 21.48 43.69
C GLU A 162 6.23 23.00 43.65
N ARG A 163 5.13 23.41 42.99
CA ARG A 163 4.67 24.82 42.97
C ARG A 163 3.90 25.23 44.23
N GLY A 164 3.26 24.29 44.93
CA GLY A 164 2.46 24.52 46.13
C GLY A 164 3.29 24.59 47.42
N ALA A 165 4.58 24.26 47.36
CA ALA A 165 5.49 24.39 48.51
C ALA A 165 5.94 25.84 48.78
N PHE A 166 5.59 26.82 47.94
CA PHE A 166 6.08 28.21 48.09
C PHE A 166 5.05 29.26 48.52
N GLU A 167 3.77 28.94 48.74
CA GLU A 167 2.77 29.91 49.23
C GLU A 167 2.09 29.41 50.51
N GLY A 168 2.79 29.57 51.63
CA GLY A 168 2.27 29.12 52.92
C GLY A 168 2.92 29.70 54.18
N ALA A 169 3.70 30.78 54.12
CA ALA A 169 4.14 31.49 55.32
C ALA A 169 3.23 32.72 55.57
N ARG A 170 2.04 32.50 56.14
CA ARG A 170 1.21 33.59 56.65
C ARG A 170 1.85 34.15 57.93
N TYR A 171 2.33 35.39 57.87
CA TYR A 171 2.73 36.17 59.04
C TYR A 171 1.51 36.51 59.90
N SER A 172 1.42 35.90 61.08
CA SER A 172 0.53 36.35 62.15
C SER A 172 1.21 37.53 62.87
N ARG A 173 0.80 38.76 62.56
CA ARG A 173 1.23 39.95 63.30
C ARG A 173 0.17 40.25 64.36
N SER A 174 0.41 39.87 65.60
CA SER A 174 -0.31 40.39 66.78
C SER A 174 0.56 41.40 67.53
N SER A 175 -0.10 42.41 68.06
CA SER A 175 0.39 43.72 68.47
C SER A 175 0.94 43.82 69.90
N SER A 176 1.81 44.83 70.08
CA SER A 176 2.02 45.72 71.24
C SER A 176 2.74 45.26 72.52
N SER A 177 3.97 45.79 72.67
CA SER A 177 4.62 46.42 73.86
C SER A 177 5.27 45.53 74.95
N PRO A 178 6.24 46.05 75.76
CA PRO A 178 7.45 46.78 75.38
C PRO A 178 8.67 46.43 76.29
N THR A 179 9.53 45.45 75.99
CA THR A 179 10.84 45.30 76.68
C THR A 179 11.69 44.25 75.97
N GLU A 180 12.55 44.66 75.04
CA GLU A 180 13.85 44.04 74.73
C GLU A 180 14.50 44.82 73.57
N ALA A 181 14.52 46.14 73.72
CA ALA A 181 15.35 47.04 72.93
C ALA A 181 16.60 47.38 73.74
N THR A 182 17.33 46.35 74.15
CA THR A 182 18.61 46.40 74.85
C THR A 182 19.17 45.01 74.62
N GLU A 183 20.00 44.75 73.61
CA GLU A 183 21.44 45.00 73.66
C GLU A 183 21.92 44.41 72.32
N LYS A 184 22.44 45.16 71.36
CA LYS A 184 23.89 45.32 71.19
C LYS A 184 24.13 46.27 70.01
N ASN A 185 24.00 47.57 70.27
CA ASN A 185 25.01 48.50 69.76
C ASN A 185 26.25 48.33 70.65
N ILE A 186 27.44 48.31 70.04
CA ILE A 186 28.83 48.37 70.58
C ILE A 186 29.64 47.41 69.67
N LEU A 187 30.19 47.88 68.56
CA LEU A 187 31.52 48.51 68.41
C LEU A 187 32.69 47.62 68.87
N VAL A 188 33.77 47.75 68.09
CA VAL A 188 35.18 47.39 68.36
C VAL A 188 35.64 46.05 67.79
N SER A 189 36.09 46.12 66.54
CA SER A 189 37.38 45.55 66.16
C SER A 189 38.49 46.22 66.97
N ASP A 190 39.46 45.38 67.35
CA ASP A 190 40.85 45.71 67.65
C ASP A 190 41.21 46.26 69.04
N MET A 191 42.08 45.46 69.67
CA MET A 191 43.44 45.84 70.04
C MET A 191 43.60 46.68 71.31
N GLU A 192 44.02 46.03 72.41
CA GLU A 192 45.35 46.18 73.02
C GLU A 192 45.34 45.57 74.43
N MET A 193 46.27 44.66 74.68
CA MET A 193 46.72 44.33 76.03
C MET A 193 48.23 44.09 75.96
N ASN A 194 48.98 45.09 76.39
CA ASN A 194 50.20 44.92 77.17
C ASN A 194 50.62 46.27 77.78
N GLU A 195 50.14 46.51 79.00
CA GLU A 195 50.97 47.02 80.10
C GLU A 195 52.13 46.02 80.30
N GLN A 196 53.36 46.32 80.70
CA GLN A 196 53.97 47.49 81.33
C GLN A 196 55.50 47.24 81.42
N GLN A 197 56.26 48.33 81.63
CA GLN A 197 57.49 48.46 82.43
C GLN A 197 58.84 47.80 82.02
N GLU A 198 59.84 48.70 82.06
CA GLU A 198 61.31 48.56 82.28
C GLU A 198 62.23 48.09 81.15
#